data_AF-A0A556QMG0-F1
#
_entry.id   AF-A0A556QMG0-F1
#
_cell.length_a   1.000
_cell.length_b   1.000
_cell.length_c   1.000
_cell.angle_alpha   90.00
_cell.angle_beta   90.00
_cell.angle_gamma   90.00
#
_symmetry.space_group_name_H-M   'P 1'
#
loop_
_entity.id
_entity.type
_entity.pdbx_description
1 polymer ?
#
loop_
_entity_poly.entity_id
_entity_poly.type
_entity_poly.pdbx_seq_one_letter_code
_entity_poly.pdbx_strand_id
1 'polypeptide(L)'
;MAAVSRSLISKVNFFKPSRYPAASMKTKIPDALKSDLPDNKWGKLLGATPVIMTVVATLLAGLASSEMTKAQYERAYAAQLQSRAGDQWAFFQAKRLRGEMQRNTFDLLSAQLGAVAAQLEDAPTPPPAPAVVPELAVVMKAVRDEVPEAELAPLLFKLTPAMLADAQRAAKEHAAAYDALTGPMLKKIEAGGSVAARLRFNGMRYDQEAQLNAGIARLYELQVRKSNLVAERHHARSQKFFFGMLGAQMGVIISTLAMAAKKRNLLWSLAAGAGLIAIVFAVYVYLYV
;
A
#
# COMPACT_ATOMS: atom_id res chain seq x y z
N MET A 1 -14.57 -36.42 8.75
CA MET A 1 -14.50 -35.53 9.93
C MET A 1 -14.37 -34.06 9.51
N ALA A 2 -15.42 -33.47 8.94
CA ALA A 2 -15.43 -32.04 8.57
C ALA A 2 -16.89 -31.57 8.42
N ALA A 3 -17.60 -31.41 9.54
CA ALA A 3 -18.99 -30.92 9.53
C ALA A 3 -19.40 -30.30 10.88
N VAL A 4 -18.56 -29.49 11.53
CA VAL A 4 -18.99 -28.73 12.72
C VAL A 4 -18.20 -27.42 12.82
N SER A 5 -18.72 -26.32 12.28
CA SER A 5 -18.55 -24.95 12.83
C SER A 5 -19.17 -23.90 11.91
N ARG A 6 -20.51 -23.77 11.90
CA ARG A 6 -21.20 -22.67 11.20
C ARG A 6 -22.36 -22.04 11.99
N SER A 7 -22.45 -22.26 13.31
CA SER A 7 -23.68 -21.95 14.07
C SER A 7 -23.53 -21.00 15.28
N LEU A 8 -22.48 -20.17 15.37
CA LEU A 8 -22.28 -19.29 16.55
C LEU A 8 -22.00 -17.80 16.22
N ILE A 9 -22.51 -17.28 15.11
CA ILE A 9 -22.51 -15.83 14.82
C ILE A 9 -23.91 -15.37 14.42
N SER A 10 -24.89 -15.61 15.29
CA SER A 10 -26.23 -15.03 15.16
C SER A 10 -26.66 -14.55 16.54
N LYS A 11 -26.95 -13.25 16.65
CA LYS A 11 -27.43 -12.50 17.82
C LYS A 11 -26.38 -11.72 18.63
N VAL A 12 -25.51 -10.95 17.96
CA VAL A 12 -25.08 -9.68 18.56
C VAL A 12 -26.21 -8.68 18.29
N ASN A 13 -27.09 -8.50 19.27
CA ASN A 13 -28.09 -7.43 19.26
C ASN A 13 -27.36 -6.09 19.28
N PHE A 14 -27.13 -5.54 18.09
CA PHE A 14 -26.60 -4.20 17.91
C PHE A 14 -27.49 -3.22 18.69
N PHE A 15 -26.82 -2.51 19.59
CA PHE A 15 -27.30 -1.40 20.41
C PHE A 15 -28.48 -0.66 19.75
N LYS A 16 -29.67 -0.80 20.33
CA LYS A 16 -30.84 -0.02 19.93
C LYS A 16 -30.55 1.42 20.36
N PRO A 17 -30.32 2.38 19.43
CA PRO A 17 -30.00 3.74 19.83
C PRO A 17 -31.16 4.29 20.65
N SER A 18 -30.87 4.70 21.89
CA SER A 18 -31.82 5.38 22.76
C SER A 18 -32.38 6.59 22.00
N ARG A 19 -33.68 6.58 21.73
CA ARG A 19 -34.40 7.73 21.17
C ARG A 19 -34.49 8.78 22.27
N TYR A 20 -33.43 9.55 22.48
CA TYR A 20 -33.53 10.77 23.25
C TYR A 20 -34.50 11.71 22.51
N PRO A 21 -35.53 12.24 23.18
CA PRO A 21 -36.41 13.22 22.57
C PRO A 21 -35.56 14.43 22.17
N ALA A 22 -35.56 14.76 20.88
CA ALA A 22 -34.89 15.94 20.36
C ALA A 22 -35.63 17.18 20.88
N ALA A 23 -35.23 17.65 22.06
CA ALA A 23 -35.67 18.93 22.59
C ALA A 23 -35.11 20.03 21.67
N SER A 24 -35.96 20.57 20.80
CA SER A 24 -35.63 21.71 19.96
C SER A 24 -35.52 22.95 20.84
N MET A 25 -34.38 23.15 21.50
CA MET A 25 -34.08 24.43 22.13
C MET A 25 -33.93 25.47 21.03
N LYS A 26 -34.97 26.29 20.83
CA LYS A 26 -34.88 27.52 20.06
C LYS A 26 -33.97 28.48 20.82
N THR A 27 -32.69 28.49 20.49
CA THR A 27 -31.73 29.47 21.00
C THR A 27 -32.16 30.86 20.52
N LYS A 28 -32.74 31.66 21.44
CA LYS A 28 -33.03 33.07 21.18
C LYS A 28 -31.69 33.81 21.14
N ILE A 29 -31.26 34.23 19.95
CA ILE A 29 -30.10 35.09 19.78
C ILE A 29 -30.42 36.44 20.46
N PRO A 30 -29.63 36.90 21.45
CA PRO A 30 -29.84 38.16 22.13
C PRO A 30 -29.95 39.33 21.14
N ASP A 31 -30.92 40.23 21.32
CA ASP A 31 -31.18 41.31 20.37
C ASP A 31 -30.03 42.32 20.25
N ALA A 32 -29.17 42.41 21.28
CA ALA A 32 -27.94 43.19 21.26
C ALA A 32 -26.93 42.76 20.16
N LEU A 33 -26.96 41.48 19.73
CA LEU A 33 -26.13 40.99 18.63
C LEU A 33 -26.74 41.30 17.25
N LYS A 34 -28.05 41.58 17.19
CA LYS A 34 -28.73 41.88 15.92
C LYS A 34 -28.57 43.35 15.51
N SER A 35 -28.41 44.26 16.47
CA SER A 35 -28.32 45.71 16.20
C SER A 35 -27.01 46.16 15.54
N ASP A 36 -25.93 45.38 15.66
CA ASP A 36 -24.61 45.75 15.12
C ASP A 36 -24.37 45.32 13.66
N LEU A 37 -25.23 44.46 13.11
CA LEU A 37 -25.14 43.96 11.74
C LEU A 37 -26.05 44.80 10.82
N PRO A 38 -25.55 45.30 9.66
CA PRO A 38 -26.42 45.97 8.70
C PRO A 38 -27.49 44.99 8.21
N ASP A 39 -28.76 45.40 8.26
CA ASP A 39 -29.90 44.52 7.97
C ASP A 39 -30.06 44.19 6.47
N ASN A 40 -29.18 44.73 5.63
CA ASN A 40 -29.09 44.38 4.23
C ASN A 40 -28.54 42.95 4.04
N LYS A 41 -28.92 42.30 2.92
CA LYS A 41 -28.50 40.91 2.61
C LYS A 41 -26.98 40.73 2.64
N TRP A 42 -26.23 41.78 2.29
CA TRP A 42 -24.77 41.81 2.35
C TRP A 42 -24.24 41.70 3.79
N GLY A 43 -24.80 42.44 4.75
CA GLY A 43 -24.42 42.36 6.16
C GLY A 43 -24.67 40.99 6.77
N LYS A 44 -25.78 40.34 6.39
CA LYS A 44 -26.11 38.97 6.83
C LYS A 44 -25.13 37.94 6.27
N LEU A 45 -24.81 38.01 4.97
CA LEU A 45 -23.82 37.14 4.34
C LEU A 45 -22.44 37.29 5.00
N LEU A 46 -22.04 38.54 5.19
CA LEU A 46 -20.76 38.90 5.78
C LEU A 46 -20.68 38.45 7.25
N GLY A 47 -21.73 38.62 8.06
CA GLY A 47 -21.80 38.12 9.43
C GLY A 47 -21.72 36.59 9.55
N ALA A 48 -22.15 35.85 8.53
CA ALA A 48 -22.05 34.39 8.47
C ALA A 48 -20.66 33.88 8.06
N THR A 49 -19.78 34.75 7.54
CA THR A 49 -18.48 34.35 6.97
C THR A 49 -17.57 33.62 7.97
N PRO A 50 -17.38 34.08 9.22
CA PRO A 50 -16.56 33.34 10.20
C PRO A 50 -17.09 31.93 10.49
N VAL A 51 -18.41 31.77 10.56
CA VAL A 51 -19.06 30.48 10.82
C VAL A 51 -18.81 29.53 9.65
N ILE A 52 -19.02 30.00 8.42
CA ILE A 52 -18.77 29.20 7.20
C ILE A 52 -17.31 28.78 7.13
N MET A 53 -16.37 29.71 7.38
CA MET A 53 -14.93 29.40 7.35
C MET A 53 -14.53 28.40 8.43
N THR A 54 -15.15 28.47 9.61
CA THR A 54 -14.90 27.49 10.68
C THR A 54 -15.37 26.09 10.28
N VAL A 55 -16.53 25.98 9.63
CA VAL A 55 -17.03 24.70 9.10
C VAL A 55 -16.08 24.17 8.02
N VAL A 56 -15.67 25.01 7.07
CA VAL A 56 -14.70 24.63 6.02
C VAL A 56 -13.39 24.16 6.64
N ALA A 57 -12.83 24.89 7.60
CA ALA A 57 -11.60 24.50 8.30
C ALA A 57 -11.75 23.13 8.98
N THR A 58 -12.89 22.88 9.63
CA THR A 58 -13.17 21.60 10.30
C THR A 58 -13.25 20.44 9.30
N LEU A 59 -13.89 20.66 8.15
CA LEU A 59 -13.95 19.66 7.08
C LEU A 59 -12.55 19.36 6.50
N LEU A 60 -11.73 20.39 6.27
CA LEU A 60 -10.35 20.24 5.81
C LEU A 60 -9.48 19.50 6.83
N ALA A 61 -9.67 19.75 8.12
CA ALA A 61 -9.02 19.01 9.19
C ALA A 61 -9.36 17.52 9.15
N GLY A 62 -10.66 17.20 8.96
CA GLY A 62 -11.14 15.83 8.81
C GLY A 62 -10.54 15.13 7.58
N LEU A 63 -10.50 15.81 6.44
CA LEU A 63 -9.87 15.29 5.21
C LEU A 63 -8.37 15.05 5.39
N ALA A 64 -7.64 16.00 5.98
CA ALA A 64 -6.22 15.86 6.29
C ALA A 64 -5.94 14.63 7.18
N SER A 65 -6.72 14.48 8.25
CA SER A 65 -6.61 13.33 9.17
C SER A 65 -6.91 11.99 8.47
N SER A 66 -7.93 11.96 7.60
CA SER A 66 -8.28 10.74 6.85
C SER A 66 -7.19 10.32 5.87
N GLU A 67 -6.56 11.27 5.16
CA GLU A 67 -5.46 10.99 4.23
C GLU A 67 -4.19 10.57 4.99
N MET A 68 -3.91 11.18 6.15
CA MET A 68 -2.81 10.76 7.02
C MET A 68 -3.01 9.31 7.50
N THR A 69 -4.24 8.94 7.88
CA THR A 69 -4.57 7.57 8.30
C THR A 69 -4.38 6.58 7.16
N LYS A 70 -4.78 6.94 5.93
CA LYS A 70 -4.50 6.11 4.73
C LYS A 70 -3.00 5.95 4.48
N ALA A 71 -2.23 7.02 4.60
CA ALA A 71 -0.77 6.95 4.46
C ALA A 71 -0.13 6.02 5.51
N GLN A 72 -0.60 6.08 6.76
CA GLN A 72 -0.15 5.18 7.83
C GLN A 72 -0.53 3.72 7.57
N TYR A 73 -1.75 3.47 7.07
CA TYR A 73 -2.19 2.14 6.69
C TYR A 73 -1.31 1.54 5.60
N GLU A 74 -1.04 2.30 4.54
CA GLU A 74 -0.16 1.86 3.44
C GLU A 74 1.27 1.60 3.93
N ARG A 75 1.85 2.47 4.77
CA ARG A 75 3.17 2.20 5.37
C ARG A 75 3.20 0.92 6.20
N ALA A 76 2.16 0.66 6.99
CA ALA A 76 2.05 -0.57 7.77
C ALA A 76 1.89 -1.80 6.86
N TYR A 77 1.12 -1.69 5.79
CA TYR A 77 0.95 -2.74 4.79
C TYR A 77 2.27 -3.02 4.04
N ALA A 78 3.00 -1.98 3.63
CA ALA A 78 4.33 -2.09 3.04
C ALA A 78 5.31 -2.81 3.99
N ALA A 79 5.29 -2.52 5.29
CA ALA A 79 6.13 -3.21 6.27
C ALA A 79 5.80 -4.71 6.38
N GLN A 80 4.52 -5.09 6.34
CA GLN A 80 4.11 -6.49 6.31
C GLN A 80 4.59 -7.21 5.04
N LEU A 81 4.45 -6.56 3.89
CA LEU A 81 4.94 -7.07 2.61
C LEU A 81 6.46 -7.19 2.59
N GLN A 82 7.18 -6.25 3.22
CA GLN A 82 8.63 -6.28 3.34
C GLN A 82 9.11 -7.45 4.19
N SER A 83 8.41 -7.76 5.29
CA SER A 83 8.70 -8.97 6.08
C SER A 83 8.51 -10.24 5.23
N ARG A 84 7.41 -10.34 4.45
CA ARG A 84 7.18 -11.47 3.55
C ARG A 84 8.23 -11.57 2.44
N ALA A 85 8.68 -10.44 1.89
CA ALA A 85 9.78 -10.40 0.92
C ALA A 85 11.07 -10.91 1.56
N GLY A 86 11.37 -10.47 2.79
CA GLY A 86 12.52 -10.91 3.58
C GLY A 86 12.53 -12.42 3.79
N ASP A 87 11.39 -13.03 4.14
CA ASP A 87 11.27 -14.47 4.30
C ASP A 87 11.58 -15.22 2.98
N GLN A 88 11.08 -14.71 1.84
CA GLN A 88 11.35 -15.32 0.53
C GLN A 88 12.82 -15.19 0.12
N TRP A 89 13.46 -14.06 0.42
CA TRP A 89 14.91 -13.90 0.23
C TRP A 89 15.73 -14.82 1.14
N ALA A 90 15.31 -15.01 2.39
CA ALA A 90 15.94 -15.97 3.29
C ALA A 90 15.83 -17.41 2.75
N PHE A 91 14.66 -17.80 2.22
CA PHE A 91 14.50 -19.08 1.55
C PHE A 91 15.39 -19.20 0.30
N PHE A 92 15.46 -18.17 -0.54
CA PHE A 92 16.39 -18.13 -1.69
C PHE A 92 17.83 -18.36 -1.25
N GLN A 93 18.33 -17.59 -0.28
CA GLN A 93 19.71 -17.69 0.20
C GLN A 93 20.00 -19.07 0.79
N ALA A 94 19.11 -19.59 1.64
CA ALA A 94 19.26 -20.90 2.25
C ALA A 94 19.30 -22.02 1.20
N LYS A 95 18.42 -21.97 0.20
CA LYS A 95 18.37 -22.95 -0.89
C LYS A 95 19.62 -22.87 -1.75
N ARG A 96 20.04 -21.67 -2.14
CA ARG A 96 21.29 -21.46 -2.89
C ARG A 96 22.50 -22.01 -2.14
N LEU A 97 22.65 -21.71 -0.85
CA LEU A 97 23.75 -22.23 -0.03
C LEU A 97 23.75 -23.76 0.04
N ARG A 98 22.57 -24.37 0.23
CA ARG A 98 22.45 -25.84 0.20
C ARG A 98 22.81 -26.39 -1.18
N GLY A 99 22.38 -25.75 -2.26
CA GLY A 99 22.76 -26.11 -3.63
C GLY A 99 24.28 -26.14 -3.83
N GLU A 100 24.98 -25.08 -3.43
CA GLU A 100 26.45 -25.01 -3.50
C GLU A 100 27.12 -26.10 -2.67
N MET A 101 26.63 -26.35 -1.45
CA MET A 101 27.19 -27.39 -0.59
C MET A 101 27.06 -28.79 -1.23
N GLN A 102 25.92 -29.09 -1.85
CA GLN A 102 25.70 -30.36 -2.55
C GLN A 102 26.62 -30.50 -3.78
N ARG A 103 26.78 -29.42 -4.57
CA ARG A 103 27.70 -29.37 -5.71
C ARG A 103 29.16 -29.59 -5.30
N ASN A 104 29.64 -28.81 -4.32
CA ASN A 104 31.02 -28.93 -3.85
C ASN A 104 31.31 -30.34 -3.31
N THR A 105 30.35 -30.94 -2.60
CA THR A 105 30.50 -32.32 -2.10
C THR A 105 30.52 -33.33 -3.26
N PHE A 106 29.67 -33.15 -4.26
CA PHE A 106 29.65 -33.96 -5.47
C PHE A 106 30.97 -33.86 -6.23
N ASP A 107 31.53 -32.66 -6.39
CA ASP A 107 32.78 -32.43 -7.12
C ASP A 107 33.97 -33.11 -6.43
N LEU A 108 34.06 -33.00 -5.09
CA LEU A 108 35.10 -33.68 -4.30
C LEU A 108 35.00 -35.21 -4.41
N LEU A 109 33.79 -35.77 -4.29
CA LEU A 109 33.57 -37.21 -4.45
C LEU A 109 33.88 -37.68 -5.87
N SER A 110 33.50 -36.89 -6.88
CA SER A 110 33.76 -37.20 -8.29
C SER A 110 35.25 -37.16 -8.62
N ALA A 111 35.99 -36.21 -8.03
CA ALA A 111 37.43 -36.13 -8.14
C ALA A 111 38.12 -37.34 -7.48
N GLN A 112 37.66 -37.77 -6.30
CA GLN A 112 38.27 -38.87 -5.57
C GLN A 112 37.97 -40.26 -6.16
N LEU A 113 36.76 -40.46 -6.70
CA LEU A 113 36.33 -41.76 -7.25
C LEU A 113 36.71 -41.95 -8.72
N GLY A 114 37.34 -40.95 -9.36
CA GLY A 114 37.68 -41.01 -10.77
C GLY A 114 36.44 -40.98 -11.66
N ALA A 115 35.81 -39.80 -11.76
CA ALA A 115 34.80 -39.43 -12.76
C ALA A 115 33.84 -40.56 -13.19
N VAL A 116 33.21 -41.26 -12.25
CA VAL A 116 31.97 -41.97 -12.58
C VAL A 116 30.89 -40.90 -12.63
N ALA A 117 30.74 -40.28 -13.80
CA ALA A 117 29.61 -39.41 -14.08
C ALA A 117 28.36 -40.27 -13.90
N ALA A 118 27.74 -40.20 -12.72
CA ALA A 118 26.40 -40.74 -12.53
C ALA A 118 25.52 -39.96 -13.51
N GLN A 119 25.24 -40.58 -14.65
CA GLN A 119 24.27 -40.08 -15.60
C GLN A 119 22.93 -40.10 -14.86
N LEU A 120 22.56 -38.92 -14.38
CA LEU A 120 21.18 -38.65 -14.04
C LEU A 120 20.46 -38.64 -15.39
N GLU A 121 19.84 -39.76 -15.74
CA GLU A 121 18.89 -39.77 -16.83
C GLU A 121 17.79 -38.75 -16.48
N ASP A 122 17.72 -37.72 -17.33
CA ASP A 122 16.69 -36.70 -17.42
C ASP A 122 16.25 -36.08 -16.08
N ALA A 123 17.04 -35.12 -15.60
CA ALA A 123 16.53 -34.17 -14.62
C ALA A 123 15.28 -33.49 -15.22
N PRO A 124 14.15 -33.45 -14.49
CA PRO A 124 12.93 -32.87 -15.00
C PRO A 124 13.18 -31.41 -15.37
N THR A 125 12.88 -31.07 -16.63
CA THR A 125 12.88 -29.68 -17.06
C THR A 125 11.85 -28.91 -16.23
N PRO A 126 12.23 -27.79 -15.62
CA PRO A 126 11.28 -27.00 -14.86
C PRO A 126 10.09 -26.62 -15.75
N PRO A 127 8.87 -26.53 -15.19
CA PRO A 127 7.72 -26.06 -15.94
C PRO A 127 8.03 -24.69 -16.56
N PRO A 128 7.49 -24.36 -17.75
CA PRO A 128 7.73 -23.07 -18.36
C PRO A 128 7.30 -21.95 -17.42
N ALA A 129 8.08 -20.86 -17.41
CA ALA A 129 7.76 -19.70 -16.58
C ALA A 129 6.34 -19.20 -16.89
N PRO A 130 5.56 -18.79 -15.88
CA PRO A 130 4.23 -18.25 -16.12
C PRO A 130 4.31 -17.01 -17.01
N ALA A 131 3.34 -16.84 -17.89
CA ALA A 131 3.26 -15.68 -18.76
C ALA A 131 3.19 -14.40 -17.90
N VAL A 132 4.12 -13.48 -18.13
CA VAL A 132 4.16 -12.20 -17.43
C VAL A 132 3.44 -11.17 -18.28
N VAL A 133 2.48 -10.47 -17.66
CA VAL A 133 1.77 -9.37 -18.31
C VAL A 133 2.79 -8.30 -18.75
N PRO A 134 2.72 -7.75 -19.99
CA PRO A 134 3.79 -6.90 -20.55
C PRO A 134 4.19 -5.73 -19.65
N GLU A 135 3.22 -5.07 -19.01
CA GLU A 135 3.45 -3.96 -18.08
C GLU A 135 4.29 -4.38 -16.88
N LEU A 136 4.03 -5.58 -16.33
CA LEU A 136 4.82 -6.12 -15.22
C LEU A 136 6.24 -6.47 -15.68
N ALA A 137 6.41 -7.00 -16.90
CA ALA A 137 7.72 -7.27 -17.46
C ALA A 137 8.56 -6.00 -17.62
N VAL A 138 7.94 -4.90 -18.08
CA VAL A 138 8.57 -3.58 -18.18
C VAL A 138 9.01 -3.07 -16.80
N VAL A 139 8.14 -3.16 -15.79
CA VAL A 139 8.48 -2.75 -14.42
C VAL A 139 9.59 -3.61 -13.82
N MET A 140 9.53 -4.93 -13.99
CA MET A 140 10.55 -5.87 -13.52
C MET A 140 11.91 -5.60 -14.17
N LYS A 141 11.92 -5.22 -15.45
CA LYS A 141 13.13 -4.78 -16.15
C LYS A 141 13.65 -3.46 -15.58
N ALA A 142 12.79 -2.45 -15.44
CA ALA A 142 13.18 -1.15 -14.89
C ALA A 142 13.78 -1.26 -13.47
N VAL A 143 13.23 -2.12 -12.62
CA VAL A 143 13.80 -2.39 -11.28
C VAL A 143 15.15 -3.09 -11.36
N ARG A 144 15.32 -4.04 -12.28
CA ARG A 144 16.60 -4.73 -12.50
C ARG A 144 17.67 -3.79 -13.02
N ASP A 145 17.29 -2.86 -13.87
CA ASP A 145 18.17 -1.85 -14.48
C ASP A 145 18.38 -0.65 -13.53
N GLU A 146 17.93 -0.75 -12.28
CA GLU A 146 18.08 0.26 -11.21
C GLU A 146 17.60 1.66 -11.62
N VAL A 147 16.51 1.71 -12.41
CA VAL A 147 15.90 2.96 -12.85
C VAL A 147 15.50 3.81 -11.63
N PRO A 148 15.78 5.13 -11.63
CA PRO A 148 15.43 6.02 -10.52
C PRO A 148 13.94 5.95 -10.14
N GLU A 149 13.64 6.06 -8.84
CA GLU A 149 12.28 5.90 -8.31
C GLU A 149 11.27 6.88 -8.95
N ALA A 150 11.72 8.08 -9.33
CA ALA A 150 10.90 9.09 -10.02
C ALA A 150 10.41 8.60 -11.40
N GLU A 151 11.25 7.88 -12.13
CA GLU A 151 10.92 7.29 -13.44
C GLU A 151 10.16 5.96 -13.29
N LEU A 152 10.39 5.24 -12.19
CA LEU A 152 9.70 3.99 -11.86
C LEU A 152 8.24 4.23 -11.43
N ALA A 153 7.96 5.32 -10.72
CA ALA A 153 6.64 5.64 -10.17
C ALA A 153 5.50 5.58 -11.22
N PRO A 154 5.57 6.24 -12.39
CA PRO A 154 4.51 6.16 -13.40
C PRO A 154 4.33 4.74 -13.97
N LEU A 155 5.38 3.91 -13.98
CA LEU A 155 5.27 2.51 -14.41
C LEU A 155 4.57 1.66 -13.33
N LEU A 156 4.91 1.85 -12.06
CA LEU A 156 4.27 1.15 -10.93
C LEU A 156 2.78 1.48 -10.81
N PHE A 157 2.36 2.72 -11.11
CA PHE A 157 0.96 3.11 -11.10
C PHE A 157 0.11 2.44 -12.19
N LYS A 158 0.73 1.95 -13.28
CA LYS A 158 0.02 1.16 -14.30
C LYS A 158 -0.31 -0.25 -13.82
N LEU A 159 0.41 -0.77 -12.83
CA LEU A 159 0.13 -2.09 -12.28
C LEU A 159 -1.08 -2.01 -11.35
N THR A 160 -2.15 -2.73 -11.67
CA THR A 160 -3.30 -2.83 -10.76
C THR A 160 -2.99 -3.78 -9.59
N PRO A 161 -3.67 -3.67 -8.43
CA PRO A 161 -3.55 -4.66 -7.36
C PRO A 161 -3.85 -6.09 -7.81
N ALA A 162 -4.82 -6.27 -8.73
CA ALA A 162 -5.18 -7.57 -9.30
C ALA A 162 -4.02 -8.18 -10.10
N MET A 163 -3.38 -7.41 -10.99
CA MET A 163 -2.23 -7.89 -11.78
C MET A 163 -1.08 -8.39 -10.89
N LEU A 164 -0.78 -7.67 -9.81
CA LEU A 164 0.27 -8.07 -8.86
C LEU A 164 -0.13 -9.32 -8.06
N ALA A 165 -1.39 -9.43 -7.66
CA ALA A 165 -1.91 -10.60 -6.94
C ALA A 165 -1.94 -11.86 -7.82
N ASP A 166 -2.34 -11.71 -9.09
CA ASP A 166 -2.41 -12.82 -10.05
C ASP A 166 -1.00 -13.29 -10.44
N ALA A 167 -0.07 -12.35 -10.72
CA ALA A 167 1.33 -12.70 -10.97
C ALA A 167 1.96 -13.43 -9.79
N GLN A 168 1.67 -12.98 -8.56
CA GLN A 168 2.14 -13.63 -7.35
C GLN A 168 1.55 -15.04 -7.18
N ARG A 169 0.26 -15.21 -7.47
CA ARG A 169 -0.40 -16.52 -7.44
C ARG A 169 0.24 -17.46 -8.45
N ALA A 170 0.40 -17.01 -9.69
CA ALA A 170 1.03 -17.79 -10.76
C ALA A 170 2.48 -18.19 -10.40
N ALA A 171 3.26 -17.29 -9.79
CA ALA A 171 4.61 -17.62 -9.32
C ALA A 171 4.63 -18.68 -8.21
N LYS A 172 3.66 -18.63 -7.27
CA LYS A 172 3.52 -19.65 -6.22
C LYS A 172 3.08 -21.00 -6.79
N GLU A 173 2.12 -20.99 -7.71
CA GLU A 173 1.66 -22.19 -8.41
C GLU A 173 2.79 -22.81 -9.24
N HIS A 174 3.62 -21.99 -9.89
CA HIS A 174 4.80 -22.44 -10.62
C HIS A 174 5.81 -23.14 -9.69
N ALA A 175 6.07 -22.57 -8.52
CA ALA A 175 6.93 -23.20 -7.52
C ALA A 175 6.34 -24.53 -6.99
N ALA A 176 5.03 -24.57 -6.72
CA ALA A 176 4.36 -25.80 -6.29
C ALA A 176 4.35 -26.89 -7.38
N ALA A 177 4.19 -26.51 -8.64
CA ALA A 177 4.26 -27.42 -9.78
C ALA A 177 5.66 -28.05 -9.92
N TYR A 178 6.71 -27.26 -9.69
CA TYR A 178 8.09 -27.77 -9.68
C TYR A 178 8.35 -28.77 -8.55
N ASP A 179 7.84 -28.49 -7.35
CA ASP A 179 7.95 -29.42 -6.21
C ASP A 179 7.20 -30.73 -6.47
N ALA A 180 5.98 -30.65 -7.02
CA ALA A 180 5.20 -31.82 -7.42
C ALA A 180 5.92 -32.67 -8.49
N LEU A 181 6.60 -32.02 -9.44
CA LEU A 181 7.37 -32.68 -10.50
C LEU A 181 8.61 -33.39 -9.97
N THR A 182 9.31 -32.80 -9.00
CA THR A 182 10.57 -33.33 -8.48
C THR A 182 10.39 -34.38 -7.37
N GLY A 183 9.24 -34.37 -6.68
CA GLY A 183 8.94 -35.29 -5.58
C GLY A 183 9.08 -36.79 -5.91
N PRO A 184 8.51 -37.31 -7.01
CA PRO A 184 8.68 -38.71 -7.41
C PRO A 184 10.14 -39.08 -7.71
N MET A 185 10.91 -38.17 -8.31
CA MET A 185 12.31 -38.41 -8.64
C MET A 185 13.17 -38.45 -7.38
N LEU A 186 12.92 -37.55 -6.43
CA LEU A 186 13.57 -37.55 -5.11
C LEU A 186 13.38 -38.92 -4.42
N LYS A 187 12.15 -39.44 -4.39
CA LYS A 187 11.86 -40.76 -3.81
C LYS A 187 12.62 -41.90 -4.50
N LYS A 188 12.69 -41.91 -5.83
CA LYS A 188 13.46 -42.93 -6.59
C LYS A 188 14.95 -42.88 -6.24
N ILE A 189 15.50 -41.67 -6.18
CA ILE A 189 16.91 -41.42 -5.88
C ILE A 189 17.23 -41.80 -4.42
N GLU A 190 16.32 -41.56 -3.48
CA GLU A 190 16.45 -41.98 -2.07
C GLU A 190 16.35 -43.51 -1.90
N ALA A 191 15.51 -44.18 -2.70
CA ALA A 191 15.30 -45.62 -2.61
C ALA A 191 16.46 -46.46 -3.19
N GLY A 192 17.14 -45.98 -4.24
CA GLY A 192 18.17 -46.77 -4.92
C GLY A 192 19.27 -45.99 -5.63
N GLY A 193 19.24 -44.66 -5.58
CA GLY A 193 20.26 -43.82 -6.21
C GLY A 193 21.58 -43.80 -5.42
N SER A 194 22.70 -43.71 -6.13
CA SER A 194 24.03 -43.52 -5.54
C SER A 194 24.11 -42.20 -4.78
N VAL A 195 25.07 -42.09 -3.85
CA VAL A 195 25.33 -40.84 -3.12
C VAL A 195 25.64 -39.70 -4.10
N ALA A 196 26.43 -39.97 -5.14
CA ALA A 196 26.73 -39.00 -6.19
C ALA A 196 25.46 -38.52 -6.92
N ALA A 197 24.53 -39.42 -7.27
CA ALA A 197 23.26 -39.06 -7.89
C ALA A 197 22.37 -38.20 -6.96
N ARG A 198 22.32 -38.53 -5.66
CA ARG A 198 21.60 -37.74 -4.64
C ARG A 198 22.12 -36.31 -4.55
N LEU A 199 23.44 -36.16 -4.43
CA LEU A 199 24.08 -34.85 -4.31
C LEU A 199 23.84 -34.00 -5.56
N ARG A 200 24.06 -34.57 -6.76
CA ARG A 200 23.85 -33.87 -8.03
C ARG A 200 22.39 -33.44 -8.20
N PHE A 201 21.43 -34.33 -7.96
CA PHE A 201 20.01 -34.01 -8.06
C PHE A 201 19.58 -32.94 -7.06
N ASN A 202 19.96 -33.08 -5.78
CA ASN A 202 19.60 -32.10 -4.76
C ASN A 202 20.23 -30.73 -5.02
N GLY A 203 21.47 -30.70 -5.51
CA GLY A 203 22.12 -29.47 -5.96
C GLY A 203 21.26 -28.73 -6.99
N MET A 204 20.96 -29.39 -8.12
CA MET A 204 20.13 -28.83 -9.19
C MET A 204 18.74 -28.40 -8.72
N ARG A 205 18.08 -29.24 -7.91
CA ARG A 205 16.74 -28.92 -7.37
C ARG A 205 16.77 -27.66 -6.50
N TYR A 206 17.75 -27.54 -5.60
CA TYR A 206 17.86 -26.37 -4.74
C TYR A 206 18.16 -25.09 -5.51
N ASP A 207 18.93 -25.14 -6.60
CA ASP A 207 19.12 -23.97 -7.46
C ASP A 207 17.82 -23.49 -8.08
N GLN A 208 17.01 -24.41 -8.60
CA GLN A 208 15.74 -24.07 -9.23
C GLN A 208 14.74 -23.52 -8.21
N GLU A 209 14.62 -24.17 -7.05
CA GLU A 209 13.80 -23.66 -5.94
C GLU A 209 14.26 -22.27 -5.48
N ALA A 210 15.57 -22.02 -5.45
CA ALA A 210 16.10 -20.71 -5.14
C ALA A 210 15.58 -19.68 -6.18
N GLN A 211 15.74 -19.94 -7.47
CA GLN A 211 15.27 -19.02 -8.52
C GLN A 211 13.77 -18.72 -8.43
N LEU A 212 12.95 -19.74 -8.14
CA LEU A 212 11.51 -19.59 -7.93
C LEU A 212 11.20 -18.69 -6.73
N ASN A 213 11.87 -18.90 -5.59
CA ASN A 213 11.71 -18.06 -4.39
C ASN A 213 12.16 -16.61 -4.65
N ALA A 214 13.25 -16.40 -5.40
CA ALA A 214 13.69 -15.07 -5.80
C ALA A 214 12.65 -14.36 -6.69
N GLY A 215 11.97 -15.09 -7.58
CA GLY A 215 10.85 -14.58 -8.37
C GLY A 215 9.70 -14.08 -7.50
N ILE A 216 9.28 -14.87 -6.50
CA ILE A 216 8.23 -14.50 -5.55
C ILE A 216 8.66 -13.30 -4.70
N ALA A 217 9.92 -13.27 -4.23
CA ALA A 217 10.48 -12.17 -3.44
C ALA A 217 10.40 -10.83 -4.19
N ARG A 218 10.84 -10.80 -5.46
CA ARG A 218 10.79 -9.61 -6.31
C ARG A 218 9.37 -9.07 -6.48
N LEU A 219 8.36 -9.94 -6.61
CA LEU A 219 6.96 -9.51 -6.69
C LEU A 219 6.48 -8.85 -5.38
N TYR A 220 6.90 -9.36 -4.21
CA TYR A 220 6.62 -8.68 -2.95
C TYR A 220 7.34 -7.32 -2.86
N GLU A 221 8.60 -7.23 -3.27
CA GLU A 221 9.34 -5.95 -3.30
C GLU A 221 8.64 -4.90 -4.17
N LEU A 222 8.11 -5.30 -5.34
CA LEU A 222 7.31 -4.40 -6.17
C LEU A 222 6.05 -3.90 -5.45
N GLN A 223 5.37 -4.78 -4.71
CA GLN A 223 4.21 -4.38 -3.90
C GLN A 223 4.62 -3.43 -2.76
N VAL A 224 5.75 -3.65 -2.11
CA VAL A 224 6.32 -2.75 -1.08
C VAL A 224 6.58 -1.36 -1.66
N ARG A 225 7.31 -1.28 -2.78
CA ARG A 225 7.63 0.00 -3.45
C ARG A 225 6.36 0.75 -3.83
N LYS A 226 5.41 0.05 -4.46
CA LYS A 226 4.12 0.65 -4.82
C LYS A 226 3.36 1.18 -3.60
N SER A 227 3.26 0.40 -2.52
CA SER A 227 2.55 0.83 -1.31
C SER A 227 3.22 2.03 -0.64
N ASN A 228 4.56 2.07 -0.61
CA ASN A 228 5.31 3.25 -0.15
C ASN A 228 5.02 4.50 -1.01
N LEU A 229 4.99 4.38 -2.34
CA LEU A 229 4.65 5.50 -3.22
C LEU A 229 3.22 6.00 -3.00
N VAL A 230 2.26 5.08 -2.82
CA VAL A 230 0.87 5.43 -2.51
C VAL A 230 0.79 6.13 -1.14
N ALA A 231 1.53 5.64 -0.14
CA ALA A 231 1.60 6.27 1.17
C ALA A 231 2.16 7.69 1.10
N GLU A 232 3.24 7.92 0.35
CA GLU A 232 3.82 9.26 0.17
C GLU A 232 2.85 10.21 -0.55
N ARG A 233 2.10 9.73 -1.55
CA ARG A 233 1.04 10.55 -2.18
C ARG A 233 -0.03 10.96 -1.16
N HIS A 234 -0.54 10.02 -0.36
CA HIS A 234 -1.52 10.33 0.69
C HIS A 234 -0.95 11.27 1.76
N HIS A 235 0.32 11.08 2.13
CA HIS A 235 1.00 11.96 3.08
C HIS A 235 1.12 13.39 2.52
N ALA A 236 1.60 13.54 1.29
CA ALA A 236 1.71 14.84 0.62
C ALA A 236 0.33 15.53 0.47
N ARG A 237 -0.73 14.77 0.15
CA ARG A 237 -2.10 15.31 0.10
C ARG A 237 -2.59 15.77 1.48
N SER A 238 -2.31 14.99 2.52
CA SER A 238 -2.66 15.35 3.91
C SER A 238 -2.01 16.66 4.35
N GLN A 239 -0.74 16.88 4.01
CA GLN A 239 -0.03 18.12 4.31
C GLN A 239 -0.67 19.31 3.60
N LYS A 240 -1.08 19.15 2.33
CA LYS A 240 -1.76 20.23 1.58
C LYS A 240 -3.13 20.57 2.19
N PHE A 241 -3.93 19.58 2.60
CA PHE A 241 -5.19 19.84 3.31
C PHE A 241 -4.96 20.54 4.66
N PHE A 242 -3.88 20.17 5.38
CA PHE A 242 -3.49 20.85 6.62
C PHE A 242 -3.16 22.33 6.39
N PHE A 243 -2.40 22.67 5.34
CA PHE A 243 -2.15 24.08 4.98
C PHE A 243 -3.44 24.82 4.57
N GLY A 244 -4.35 24.15 3.85
CA GLY A 244 -5.67 24.70 3.53
C GLY A 244 -6.49 25.02 4.80
N MET A 245 -6.46 24.12 5.79
CA MET A 245 -7.09 24.33 7.09
C MET A 245 -6.48 25.55 7.82
N LEU A 246 -5.15 25.69 7.86
CA LEU A 246 -4.48 26.84 8.48
C LEU A 246 -4.87 28.15 7.78
N GLY A 247 -4.95 28.16 6.44
CA GLY A 247 -5.41 29.31 5.67
C GLY A 247 -6.85 29.71 6.02
N ALA A 248 -7.76 28.74 6.15
CA ALA A 248 -9.13 28.99 6.58
C ALA A 248 -9.21 29.55 8.01
N GLN A 249 -8.41 29.01 8.95
CA GLN A 249 -8.32 29.52 10.32
C GLN A 249 -7.80 30.97 10.37
N MET A 250 -6.79 31.30 9.57
CA MET A 250 -6.31 32.69 9.42
C MET A 250 -7.41 33.62 8.89
N GLY A 251 -8.23 33.14 7.94
CA GLY A 251 -9.41 33.87 7.46
C GLY A 251 -10.42 34.18 8.57
N VAL A 252 -10.68 33.22 9.48
CA VAL A 252 -11.55 33.42 10.65
C VAL A 252 -10.98 34.51 11.57
N ILE A 253 -9.67 34.49 11.85
CA ILE A 253 -9.00 35.49 12.71
C ILE A 253 -9.11 36.89 12.09
N ILE A 254 -8.76 37.03 10.81
CA ILE A 254 -8.82 38.31 10.10
C ILE A 254 -10.26 38.84 10.07
N SER A 255 -11.24 37.96 9.80
CA SER A 255 -12.66 38.36 9.79
C SER A 255 -13.12 38.83 11.17
N THR A 256 -12.65 38.19 12.25
CA THR A 256 -13.00 38.57 13.63
C THR A 256 -12.36 39.92 13.99
N LEU A 257 -11.08 40.12 13.66
CA LEU A 257 -10.40 41.40 13.86
C LEU A 257 -11.03 42.53 13.04
N ALA A 258 -11.45 42.25 11.81
CA ALA A 258 -12.14 43.21 10.94
C ALA A 258 -13.49 43.65 11.53
N MET A 259 -14.21 42.72 12.18
CA MET A 259 -15.45 43.00 12.89
C MET A 259 -15.17 43.88 14.12
N ALA A 260 -14.11 43.58 14.87
CA ALA A 260 -13.70 44.36 16.05
C ALA A 260 -13.22 45.78 15.69
N ALA A 261 -12.48 45.95 14.59
CA ALA A 261 -11.87 47.23 14.21
C ALA A 261 -12.85 48.26 13.59
N LYS A 262 -14.13 47.89 13.37
CA LYS A 262 -15.15 48.71 12.68
C LYS A 262 -14.76 49.26 11.30
N LYS A 263 -13.60 48.91 10.73
CA LYS A 263 -13.17 49.27 9.35
C LYS A 263 -13.74 48.27 8.34
N ARG A 264 -15.03 48.45 8.03
CA ARG A 264 -15.91 47.45 7.40
C ARG A 264 -15.63 47.10 5.93
N ASN A 265 -14.99 47.96 5.14
CA ASN A 265 -14.99 47.73 3.67
C ASN A 265 -13.77 46.94 3.16
N LEU A 266 -12.56 47.29 3.59
CA LEU A 266 -11.32 46.73 3.00
C LEU A 266 -10.88 45.41 3.65
N LEU A 267 -11.03 45.30 4.97
CA LEU A 267 -10.66 44.07 5.69
C LEU A 267 -11.65 42.92 5.40
N TRP A 268 -12.91 43.24 5.11
CA TRP A 268 -13.93 42.24 4.83
C TRP A 268 -13.81 41.67 3.42
N SER A 269 -13.46 42.50 2.41
CA SER A 269 -13.14 41.99 1.07
C SER A 269 -11.90 41.09 1.09
N LEU A 270 -10.89 41.43 1.90
CA LEU A 270 -9.73 40.57 2.13
C LEU A 270 -10.11 39.23 2.76
N ALA A 271 -10.95 39.24 3.79
CA ALA A 271 -11.41 38.01 4.45
C ALA A 271 -12.24 37.12 3.52
N ALA A 272 -13.19 37.70 2.77
CA ALA A 272 -13.99 36.97 1.78
C ALA A 272 -13.11 36.39 0.65
N GLY A 273 -12.15 37.17 0.16
CA GLY A 273 -11.17 36.72 -0.83
C GLY A 273 -10.32 35.55 -0.33
N ALA A 274 -9.79 35.65 0.89
CA ALA A 274 -9.03 34.58 1.51
C ALA A 274 -9.84 33.28 1.66
N GLY A 275 -11.13 33.40 2.05
CA GLY A 275 -12.03 32.25 2.16
C GLY A 275 -12.31 31.58 0.81
N LEU A 276 -12.56 32.37 -0.25
CA LEU A 276 -12.75 31.83 -1.60
C LEU A 276 -11.49 31.13 -2.10
N ILE A 277 -10.31 31.73 -1.90
CA ILE A 277 -9.02 31.14 -2.27
C ILE A 277 -8.81 29.81 -1.55
N ALA A 278 -9.15 29.72 -0.26
CA ALA A 278 -9.03 28.47 0.51
C ALA A 278 -9.93 27.36 -0.05
N ILE A 279 -11.17 27.68 -0.44
CA ILE A 279 -12.09 26.71 -1.06
C ILE A 279 -11.56 26.25 -2.41
N VAL A 280 -11.18 27.17 -3.29
CA VAL A 280 -10.62 26.84 -4.62
C VAL A 280 -9.36 26.00 -4.47
N PHE A 281 -8.48 26.34 -3.54
CA PHE A 281 -7.27 25.57 -3.23
C PHE A 281 -7.60 24.16 -2.74
N ALA A 282 -8.57 24.01 -1.83
CA ALA A 282 -9.00 22.70 -1.35
C ALA A 282 -9.56 21.82 -2.48
N VAL A 283 -10.38 22.38 -3.36
CA VAL A 283 -10.92 21.68 -4.53
C VAL A 283 -9.79 21.27 -5.49
N TYR A 284 -8.84 22.17 -5.75
CA TYR A 284 -7.67 21.86 -6.57
C TYR A 284 -6.85 20.70 -5.99
N VAL A 285 -6.53 20.75 -4.69
CA VAL A 285 -5.80 19.68 -4.00
C VAL A 285 -6.57 18.37 -4.05
N TYR A 286 -7.89 18.40 -3.92
CA TYR A 286 -8.73 17.20 -3.98
C TYR A 286 -8.74 16.56 -5.38
N LEU A 287 -8.76 17.36 -6.45
CA LEU A 287 -8.89 16.87 -7.83
C LEU A 287 -7.56 16.51 -8.49
N TYR A 288 -6.47 17.21 -8.18
CA TYR A 288 -5.24 17.14 -8.97
C TYR A 288 -4.02 16.59 -8.23
N VAL A 289 -4.08 16.45 -6.90
CA VAL A 289 -2.96 15.91 -6.08
C VAL A 289 -3.31 14.53 -5.60
#